data_AF-A0A357FNK9-F1
#
_entry.id   AF-A0A357FNK9-F1
#
_cell.length_a   1.000
_cell.length_b   1.000
_cell.length_c   1.000
_cell.angle_alpha   90.00
_cell.angle_beta   90.00
_cell.angle_gamma   90.00
#
_symmetry.space_group_name_H-M   'P 1'
#
loop_
_entity.id
_entity.type
_entity.pdbx_description
1 polymer ?
#
loop_
_entity_poly.entity_id
_entity_poly.type
_entity_poly.pdbx_seq_one_letter_code
_entity_poly.pdbx_strand_id
1 'polypeptide(L)'
;YLRAGAIAQFSSIMKEVVRFANSGRMVLGICNGFQVLVESGLLPGALIQNHTQKFICKTVSIRVENVSTPFSCECVEKSVLDIPIAHHQGSYFIGPDGLRQLVDNQQV
;
A
#
# COMPACT_ATOMS: atom_id res chain seq x y z
N TYR A 1 20.19 6.49 -6.83
CA TYR A 1 18.74 6.74 -7.01
C TYR A 1 18.07 6.62 -5.63
N LEU A 2 17.62 7.73 -5.04
CA LEU A 2 16.83 7.69 -3.80
C LEU A 2 15.34 7.67 -4.16
N ARG A 3 14.57 6.82 -3.46
CA ARG A 3 13.12 6.72 -3.62
C ARG A 3 12.44 7.77 -2.76
N ALA A 4 11.31 8.31 -3.22
CA ALA A 4 10.60 9.38 -2.51
C ALA A 4 10.16 8.94 -1.11
N GLY A 5 9.68 7.70 -0.93
CA GLY A 5 9.34 7.18 0.39
C GLY A 5 10.55 6.99 1.31
N ALA A 6 11.71 6.59 0.75
CA ALA A 6 12.94 6.36 1.49
C ALA A 6 13.54 7.68 2.00
N ILE A 7 13.24 8.81 1.35
CA ILE A 7 13.54 10.15 1.87
C ILE A 7 12.48 10.55 2.90
N ALA A 8 11.20 10.34 2.57
CA ALA A 8 10.08 10.76 3.41
C ALA A 8 10.06 10.10 4.78
N GLN A 9 10.50 8.84 4.93
CA GLN A 9 10.62 8.17 6.24
C GLN A 9 11.51 8.93 7.23
N PHE A 10 12.49 9.70 6.75
CA PHE A 10 13.40 10.48 7.60
C PHE A 10 12.84 11.86 7.95
N SER A 11 11.70 12.24 7.37
CA SER A 11 11.01 13.48 7.73
C SER A 11 10.53 13.44 9.17
N SER A 12 10.67 14.54 9.91
CA SER A 12 10.24 14.64 11.31
C SER A 12 8.76 14.31 11.49
N ILE A 13 7.92 14.60 10.50
CA ILE A 13 6.49 14.28 10.52
C ILE A 13 6.21 12.78 10.57
N MET A 14 7.11 11.94 10.04
CA MET A 14 6.89 10.49 10.04
C MET A 14 6.95 9.89 11.44
N LYS A 15 7.67 10.51 12.38
CA LYS A 15 7.61 10.12 13.80
C LYS A 15 6.21 10.27 14.36
N GLU A 16 5.52 11.34 13.98
CA GLU A 16 4.14 11.62 14.40
C GLU A 16 3.15 10.67 13.74
N VAL A 17 3.33 10.38 12.44
CA VAL A 17 2.50 9.40 11.71
C VAL A 17 2.63 8.01 12.33
N VAL A 18 3.84 7.57 12.64
CA VAL A 18 4.09 6.28 13.31
C VAL A 18 3.46 6.27 14.70
N ARG A 19 3.61 7.34 15.49
CA ARG A 19 2.95 7.46 16.80
C ARG A 19 1.42 7.39 16.68
N PHE A 20 0.86 8.07 15.68
CA PHE A 20 -0.58 8.09 15.41
C PHE A 20 -1.08 6.69 15.05
N ALA A 21 -0.40 5.98 14.16
CA ALA A 21 -0.73 4.59 13.80
C ALA A 21 -0.65 3.66 15.02
N ASN A 22 0.43 3.73 15.80
CA ASN A 22 0.62 2.90 17.01
C ASN A 22 -0.40 3.20 18.11
N SER A 23 -1.06 4.36 18.08
CA SER A 23 -2.17 4.69 19.00
C SER A 23 -3.52 4.06 18.59
N GLY A 24 -3.52 3.16 17.59
CA GLY A 24 -4.72 2.48 17.10
C GLY A 24 -5.56 3.32 16.14
N ARG A 25 -5.03 4.44 15.64
CA ARG A 25 -5.74 5.29 14.68
C ARG A 25 -5.47 4.86 13.25
N MET A 26 -6.44 5.12 12.38
CA MET A 26 -6.41 4.68 10.99
C MET A 26 -5.48 5.55 10.14
N VAL A 27 -4.65 4.90 9.32
CA VAL A 27 -3.75 5.55 8.37
C VAL A 27 -3.93 4.89 6.99
N LEU A 28 -4.06 5.71 5.95
CA LEU A 28 -4.20 5.27 4.57
C LEU A 28 -3.07 5.84 3.72
N GLY A 29 -2.36 4.97 2.99
CA GLY A 29 -1.30 5.35 2.06
C GLY A 29 -1.70 5.02 0.63
N ILE A 30 -1.74 6.01 -0.26
CA ILE A 30 -2.09 5.85 -1.68
C ILE A 30 -0.88 6.19 -2.55
N CYS A 31 -0.56 5.33 -3.54
CA CYS A 31 0.58 5.49 -4.43
C CYS A 31 1.90 5.69 -3.65
N ASN A 32 2.51 6.88 -3.70
CA ASN A 32 3.71 7.19 -2.92
C ASN A 32 3.45 7.10 -1.40
N GLY A 33 2.24 7.36 -0.94
CA GLY A 33 1.86 7.16 0.46
C GLY A 33 2.01 5.70 0.89
N PHE A 34 1.64 4.74 0.05
CA PHE A 34 1.85 3.32 0.34
C PHE A 34 3.34 2.98 0.41
N GLN A 35 4.16 3.53 -0.51
CA GLN A 35 5.62 3.38 -0.47
C GLN A 35 6.20 3.88 0.85
N VAL A 36 5.77 5.05 1.33
CA VAL A 36 6.20 5.62 2.61
C VAL A 36 5.84 4.70 3.77
N LEU A 37 4.63 4.13 3.80
CA LEU A 37 4.20 3.23 4.88
C LEU A 37 5.02 1.94 4.90
N VAL A 38 5.34 1.38 3.73
CA VAL A 38 6.20 0.20 3.61
C VAL A 38 7.64 0.52 4.01
N GLU A 39 8.21 1.61 3.51
CA GLU A 39 9.61 1.99 3.78
C GLU A 39 9.82 2.45 5.24
N SER A 40 8.80 3.00 5.90
CA SER A 40 8.83 3.31 7.33
C SER A 40 8.58 2.11 8.26
N GLY A 41 8.29 0.92 7.70
CA GLY A 41 8.05 -0.30 8.47
C GLY A 41 6.65 -0.39 9.10
N LEU A 42 5.74 0.53 8.79
CA LEU A 42 4.33 0.44 9.21
C LEU A 42 3.56 -0.64 8.46
N LEU A 43 3.99 -0.96 7.23
CA LEU A 43 3.46 -2.07 6.43
C LEU A 43 4.59 -3.00 5.98
N PRO A 44 4.34 -4.31 5.85
CA PRO A 44 5.36 -5.25 5.40
C PRO A 44 5.57 -5.18 3.88
N GLY A 45 6.68 -5.75 3.42
CA GLY A 45 7.00 -5.94 2.01
C GLY A 45 7.86 -4.82 1.42
N ALA A 46 7.82 -4.68 0.10
CA ALA A 46 8.57 -3.67 -0.65
C ALA A 46 7.85 -3.32 -1.96
N LEU A 47 7.98 -2.08 -2.43
CA LEU A 47 7.61 -1.70 -3.79
C LEU A 47 8.86 -1.57 -4.66
N ILE A 48 8.86 -2.32 -5.76
CA ILE A 48 9.93 -2.33 -6.75
C ILE A 48 9.46 -1.72 -8.08
N GLN A 49 10.39 -1.47 -8.99
CA GLN A 49 10.06 -0.96 -10.32
C GLN A 49 9.10 -1.92 -11.04
N ASN A 50 8.17 -1.33 -11.80
CA ASN A 50 7.27 -2.09 -12.66
C ASN A 50 8.10 -3.01 -13.57
N HIS A 51 7.62 -4.22 -13.86
CA HIS A 51 8.31 -5.16 -14.75
C HIS A 51 8.60 -4.59 -16.14
N THR A 52 7.76 -3.68 -16.63
CA THR A 52 7.94 -2.97 -17.91
C THR A 52 9.03 -1.90 -17.86
N GLN A 53 9.53 -1.56 -16.67
CA GLN A 53 10.46 -0.47 -16.38
C GLN A 53 9.97 0.91 -16.83
N LYS A 54 8.68 1.05 -17.15
CA LYS A 54 8.05 2.30 -17.60
C LYS A 54 7.07 2.81 -16.54
N PHE A 55 6.87 4.12 -16.54
CA PHE A 55 5.74 4.73 -15.83
C PHE A 55 4.43 4.24 -16.47
N ILE A 56 3.47 3.85 -15.64
CA ILE A 56 2.15 3.41 -16.07
C ILE A 56 1.14 4.43 -15.57
N CYS A 57 0.35 4.98 -16.49
CA CYS A 57 -0.79 5.86 -16.23
C CYS A 57 -1.98 5.36 -17.03
N LYS A 58 -2.94 4.70 -16.37
CA LYS A 58 -4.14 4.16 -17.01
C LYS A 58 -5.20 3.84 -15.97
N THR A 59 -6.42 3.60 -16.40
CA THR A 59 -7.46 2.99 -15.56
C THR A 59 -7.31 1.47 -15.61
N VAL A 60 -7.44 0.81 -14.46
CA VAL A 60 -7.42 -0.65 -14.34
C VAL A 60 -8.63 -1.13 -13.54
N SER A 61 -9.14 -2.30 -13.89
CA SER A 61 -10.20 -2.95 -13.13
C SER A 61 -9.59 -3.77 -12.00
N ILE A 62 -10.04 -3.54 -10.77
CA ILE A 62 -9.67 -4.31 -9.57
C ILE A 62 -10.93 -4.93 -8.96
N ARG A 63 -10.77 -6.02 -8.23
CA ARG A 63 -11.87 -6.66 -7.49
C ARG A 63 -11.73 -6.39 -6.00
N VAL A 64 -12.83 -6.06 -5.34
CA VAL A 64 -12.87 -5.89 -3.88
C VAL A 64 -12.88 -7.28 -3.23
N GLU A 65 -11.79 -7.66 -2.56
CA GLU A 65 -11.68 -8.97 -1.92
C GLU A 65 -12.18 -9.00 -0.47
N ASN A 66 -11.94 -7.94 0.29
CA ASN A 66 -12.31 -7.83 1.70
C ASN A 66 -13.03 -6.50 2.00
N VAL A 67 -14.25 -6.60 2.55
CA VAL A 67 -15.10 -5.47 2.98
C VAL A 67 -15.14 -5.29 4.51
N SER A 68 -14.40 -6.10 5.26
CA SER A 68 -14.36 -6.06 6.73
C SER A 68 -13.45 -4.96 7.28
N THR A 69 -12.88 -4.10 6.43
CA THR A 69 -11.99 -3.01 6.85
C THR A 69 -12.75 -1.68 6.88
N PRO A 70 -12.34 -0.73 7.74
CA PRO A 70 -12.93 0.62 7.74
C PRO A 70 -12.78 1.37 6.40
N PHE A 71 -11.90 0.92 5.51
CA PHE A 71 -11.66 1.55 4.21
C PHE A 71 -12.50 0.96 3.08
N SER A 72 -13.10 -0.20 3.29
CA SER A 72 -13.83 -0.96 2.26
C SER A 72 -15.22 -1.42 2.69
N CYS A 73 -15.69 -1.03 3.88
CA CYS A 73 -16.97 -1.47 4.45
C CYS A 73 -18.20 -0.97 3.69
N GLU A 74 -18.09 0.08 2.90
CA GLU A 74 -19.16 0.57 2.03
C GLU A 74 -19.10 -0.04 0.61
N CYS A 75 -18.05 -0.82 0.30
CA CYS A 75 -17.95 -1.51 -0.97
C CYS A 75 -18.80 -2.78 -1.00
N VAL A 76 -19.20 -3.18 -2.20
CA VAL A 76 -19.84 -4.48 -2.41
C VAL A 76 -18.77 -5.55 -2.54
N GLU A 77 -18.85 -6.62 -1.75
CA GLU A 77 -17.89 -7.72 -1.80
C GLU A 77 -17.86 -8.36 -3.20
N LYS A 78 -16.67 -8.67 -3.71
CA LYS A 78 -16.42 -9.23 -5.05
C LYS A 78 -16.84 -8.33 -6.22
N SER A 79 -17.25 -7.08 -5.97
CA SER A 79 -17.48 -6.10 -7.02
C SER A 79 -16.18 -5.71 -7.73
N VAL A 80 -16.31 -5.30 -8.99
CA VAL A 80 -15.20 -4.80 -9.80
C VAL A 80 -15.29 -3.28 -9.87
N LEU A 81 -14.16 -2.60 -9.61
CA LEU A 81 -14.02 -1.15 -9.65
C LEU A 81 -12.98 -0.77 -10.70
N ASP A 82 -13.25 0.29 -11.45
CA ASP A 82 -12.28 0.89 -12.36
C ASP A 82 -11.52 2.02 -11.65
N ILE A 83 -10.24 1.81 -11.38
CA ILE A 83 -9.40 2.70 -10.59
C ILE A 83 -8.26 3.28 -11.45
N PRO A 84 -8.07 4.61 -11.46
CA PRO A 84 -6.92 5.22 -12.11
C PRO A 84 -5.63 4.91 -11.33
N ILE A 85 -4.59 4.46 -12.04
CA ILE A 85 -3.26 4.22 -11.49
C ILE A 85 -2.23 5.13 -12.17
N ALA A 86 -1.23 5.55 -11.40
CA ALA A 86 -0.13 6.39 -11.87
C ALA A 86 1.15 6.09 -11.07
N HIS A 87 2.01 5.20 -11.57
CA HIS A 87 3.23 4.79 -10.84
C HIS A 87 4.37 4.29 -11.73
N HIS A 88 5.60 4.53 -11.27
CA HIS A 88 6.82 3.89 -11.80
C HIS A 88 7.26 2.66 -10.96
N GLN A 89 6.92 2.66 -9.67
CA GLN A 89 7.28 1.63 -8.69
C GLN A 89 6.03 1.15 -7.97
N GLY A 90 5.21 0.36 -8.66
CA GLY A 90 3.96 -0.19 -8.12
C GLY A 90 3.96 -1.72 -7.97
N SER A 91 5.04 -2.40 -8.35
CA SER A 91 5.16 -3.84 -8.15
C SER A 91 5.42 -4.13 -6.67
N TYR A 92 4.40 -4.56 -5.94
CA TYR A 92 4.53 -5.00 -4.55
C TYR A 92 5.17 -6.39 -4.47
N PHE A 93 6.09 -6.56 -3.53
CA PHE A 93 6.77 -7.82 -3.26
C PHE A 93 6.79 -8.10 -1.76
N ILE A 94 6.46 -9.32 -1.38
CA ILE A 94 6.60 -9.85 -0.03
C ILE A 94 7.00 -11.32 -0.13
N GLY A 95 7.79 -11.80 0.82
CA GLY A 95 8.16 -13.22 0.89
C GLY A 95 6.96 -14.13 1.16
N PRO A 96 7.08 -15.44 0.91
CA PRO A 96 5.98 -16.39 1.03
C PRO A 96 5.37 -16.44 2.44
N ASP A 97 6.18 -16.39 3.49
CA ASP A 97 5.69 -16.37 4.87
C ASP A 97 4.89 -15.12 5.19
N GLY A 98 5.35 -13.96 4.70
CA GLY A 98 4.64 -12.69 4.88
C GLY A 98 3.34 -12.65 4.09
N LEU A 99 3.33 -13.18 2.87
CA LEU A 99 2.09 -13.33 2.09
C LEU A 99 1.08 -14.21 2.83
N ARG A 100 1.54 -15.34 3.37
CA ARG A 100 0.70 -16.25 4.15
C ARG A 100 0.09 -15.55 5.37
N GLN A 101 0.89 -14.78 6.12
CA GLN A 101 0.38 -13.99 7.24
C GLN A 101 -0.70 -12.98 6.82
N LEU A 102 -0.51 -12.28 5.70
CA LEU A 102 -1.51 -11.33 5.19
C LEU A 102 -2.82 -12.05 4.84
N VAL A 103 -2.75 -13.21 4.18
CA VAL A 103 -3.93 -14.01 3.81
C VAL A 103 -4.63 -14.57 5.06
N ASP A 104 -3.87 -15.16 5.98
CA ASP A 104 -4.42 -15.73 7.23
C ASP A 104 -5.12 -14.66 8.08
N ASN A 105 -4.62 -13.42 8.04
CA ASN A 105 -5.21 -12.25 8.72
C ASN A 105 -6.30 -11.53 7.91
N GLN A 106 -6.68 -12.05 6.73
CA GLN A 106 -7.65 -11.43 5.82
C GLN A 106 -7.27 -9.99 5.41
N GLN A 107 -5.99 -9.71 5.21
CA GLN A 107 -5.49 -8.37 4.84
C GLN A 107 -5.36 -8.18 3.32
N VAL A 108 -5.63 -9.22 2.53
CA VAL A 108 -5.63 -9.24 1.06
C VAL A 108 -6.70 -10.16 0.52
#